data_AF-A0A929SSR6-F1
#
_entry.id   AF-A0A929SSR6-F1
#
_cell.length_a   1.000
_cell.length_b   1.000
_cell.length_c   1.000
_cell.angle_alpha   90.00
_cell.angle_beta   90.00
_cell.angle_gamma   90.00
#
_symmetry.space_group_name_H-M   'P 1'
#
loop_
_entity.id
_entity.type
_entity.pdbx_description
1 polymer ?
#
loop_
_entity_poly.entity_id
_entity_poly.type
_entity_poly.pdbx_seq_one_letter_code
_entity_poly.pdbx_strand_id
1 'polypeptide(L)'
;MKKISLNEMRSRNKKFKEKIYYLKKCNIRIYFKEEVINKVIFLDKDEFESLVKNLESFEMNLIEDKKLEKFQHSLWEIDIQDNKVLFISKNKSIKKELTLKINLNDDRKLIITRRIL
;
A
#
# COMPACT_ATOMS: atom_id res chain seq x y z
N MET A 1 21.82 7.22 -5.50
CA MET A 1 21.24 6.14 -4.65
C MET A 1 21.57 6.48 -3.20
N LYS A 2 20.59 6.60 -2.30
CA LYS A 2 20.85 6.93 -0.89
C LYS A 2 21.67 5.82 -0.23
N LYS A 3 22.66 6.17 0.58
CA LYS A 3 23.46 5.19 1.34
C LYS A 3 22.62 4.70 2.52
N ILE A 4 22.21 3.44 2.47
CA ILE A 4 21.49 2.75 3.54
C ILE A 4 22.35 1.58 4.03
N SER A 5 22.38 1.33 5.33
CA SER A 5 23.15 0.20 5.87
C SER A 5 22.47 -1.14 5.54
N LEU A 6 23.24 -2.21 5.40
CA LEU A 6 22.69 -3.56 5.19
C LEU A 6 21.71 -3.97 6.29
N ASN A 7 22.00 -3.60 7.54
CA ASN A 7 21.12 -3.85 8.68
C ASN A 7 19.78 -3.13 8.54
N GLU A 8 19.80 -1.88 8.10
CA GLU A 8 18.59 -1.10 7.86
C GLU A 8 17.79 -1.65 6.68
N MET A 9 18.45 -2.06 5.58
CA MET A 9 17.78 -2.71 4.45
C MET A 9 17.03 -3.98 4.89
N ARG A 10 17.69 -4.83 5.68
CA ARG A 10 17.08 -6.06 6.24
C ARG A 10 15.91 -5.75 7.16
N SER A 11 16.07 -4.76 8.03
CA SER A 11 15.03 -4.32 8.96
C SER A 11 13.79 -3.81 8.22
N ARG A 12 13.97 -2.93 7.23
CA ARG A 12 12.87 -2.36 6.44
C ARG A 12 12.11 -3.42 5.64
N ASN A 13 12.85 -4.32 4.97
CA ASN A 13 12.25 -5.43 4.23
C ASN A 13 11.42 -6.35 5.15
N LYS A 14 11.97 -6.70 6.32
CA LYS A 14 11.28 -7.51 7.33
C LYS A 14 9.99 -6.82 7.81
N LYS A 15 10.09 -5.56 8.26
CA LYS A 15 8.94 -4.79 8.78
C LYS A 15 7.84 -4.63 7.72
N PHE A 16 8.20 -4.34 6.47
CA PHE A 16 7.24 -4.27 5.37
C PHE A 16 6.52 -5.61 5.15
N LYS A 17 7.27 -6.72 5.02
CA LYS A 17 6.69 -8.06 4.83
C LYS A 17 5.81 -8.49 5.99
N GLU A 18 6.16 -8.14 7.22
CA GLU A 18 5.32 -8.39 8.40
C GLU A 18 3.97 -7.67 8.32
N LYS A 19 3.96 -6.40 7.88
CA LYS A 19 2.70 -5.66 7.67
C LYS A 19 1.86 -6.25 6.55
N ILE A 20 2.47 -6.65 5.43
CA ILE A 20 1.74 -7.35 4.37
C ILE A 20 1.17 -8.68 4.86
N TYR A 21 1.93 -9.44 5.65
CA TYR A 21 1.47 -10.68 6.24
C TYR A 21 0.31 -10.48 7.23
N TYR A 22 0.35 -9.42 8.03
CA TYR A 22 -0.76 -9.02 8.88
C TYR A 22 -2.04 -8.73 8.07
N LEU A 23 -1.95 -7.92 7.02
CA LEU A 23 -3.11 -7.64 6.16
C LEU A 23 -3.71 -8.91 5.54
N LYS A 24 -2.86 -9.86 5.15
CA LYS A 24 -3.30 -11.18 4.67
C LYS A 24 -4.03 -11.98 5.76
N LYS A 25 -3.61 -11.91 7.02
CA LYS A 25 -4.33 -12.51 8.16
C LYS A 25 -5.70 -11.88 8.39
N CYS A 26 -5.83 -10.58 8.11
CA CYS A 26 -7.12 -9.87 8.11
C CYS A 26 -7.98 -10.15 6.87
N ASN A 27 -7.69 -11.21 6.11
CA ASN A 27 -8.36 -11.59 4.86
C ASN A 27 -8.28 -10.55 3.73
N ILE A 28 -7.37 -9.57 3.84
CA ILE A 28 -7.12 -8.60 2.76
C ILE A 28 -6.15 -9.23 1.79
N ARG A 29 -6.61 -9.42 0.54
CA ARG A 29 -5.81 -10.02 -0.52
C ARG A 29 -4.83 -8.98 -1.06
N ILE A 30 -3.55 -9.15 -0.76
CA ILE A 30 -2.48 -8.22 -1.19
C ILE A 30 -1.50 -8.90 -2.14
N TYR A 31 -1.14 -8.19 -3.19
CA TYR A 31 -0.10 -8.51 -4.16
C TYR A 31 0.84 -7.30 -4.34
N PHE A 32 2.12 -7.56 -4.61
CA PHE A 32 3.09 -6.54 -5.01
C PHE A 32 4.19 -7.22 -5.83
N LYS A 33 4.80 -6.48 -6.76
CA LYS A 33 5.94 -6.95 -7.55
C LYS A 33 7.24 -6.90 -6.74
N GLU A 34 8.22 -7.73 -7.07
CA GLU A 34 9.50 -7.76 -6.34
C GLU A 34 10.22 -6.40 -6.33
N GLU A 35 10.10 -5.63 -7.41
CA GLU A 35 10.66 -4.27 -7.53
C GLU A 35 10.17 -3.31 -6.43
N VAL A 36 8.97 -3.55 -5.87
CA VAL A 36 8.41 -2.74 -4.78
C VAL A 36 9.27 -2.85 -3.53
N ILE A 37 9.87 -4.01 -3.25
CA ILE A 37 10.74 -4.20 -2.08
C ILE A 37 11.93 -3.23 -2.16
N ASN A 38 12.55 -3.11 -3.34
CA ASN A 38 13.66 -2.18 -3.53
C ASN A 38 13.20 -0.74 -3.30
N LYS A 39 12.05 -0.34 -3.87
CA LYS A 39 11.50 1.00 -3.65
C LYS A 39 11.28 1.31 -2.16
N VAL A 40 10.66 0.37 -1.43
CA VAL A 40 10.40 0.49 0.01
C VAL A 40 11.69 0.62 0.81
N ILE A 41 12.72 -0.17 0.49
CA ILE A 41 14.02 -0.12 1.18
C ILE A 41 14.65 1.28 1.06
N PHE A 42 14.55 1.91 -0.11
CA PHE A 42 15.23 3.18 -0.42
C PHE A 42 14.41 4.46 -0.17
N LEU A 43 13.20 4.36 0.41
CA LEU A 43 12.43 5.50 0.89
C LEU A 43 13.22 6.33 1.92
N ASP A 44 12.85 7.60 2.12
CA ASP A 44 13.30 8.31 3.31
C ASP A 44 12.79 7.64 4.59
N LYS A 45 13.46 7.89 5.71
CA LYS A 45 13.07 7.31 6.99
C LYS A 45 11.62 7.68 7.35
N ASP A 46 11.26 8.95 7.17
CA ASP A 46 9.93 9.45 7.48
C ASP A 46 8.87 8.91 6.51
N GLU A 47 9.20 8.82 5.22
CA GLU A 47 8.35 8.17 4.21
C GLU A 47 8.12 6.69 4.52
N PHE A 48 9.16 5.99 4.96
CA PHE A 48 9.07 4.57 5.34
C PHE A 48 8.20 4.37 6.59
N GLU A 49 8.35 5.21 7.61
CA GLU A 49 7.49 5.18 8.80
C GLU A 49 6.03 5.52 8.45
N SER A 50 5.79 6.51 7.57
CA SER A 50 4.44 6.81 7.05
C SER A 50 3.86 5.60 6.29
N LEU A 51 4.64 4.94 5.44
CA LEU A 51 4.19 3.73 4.73
C LEU A 51 3.75 2.65 5.72
N VAL A 52 4.54 2.39 6.76
CA VAL A 52 4.22 1.41 7.80
C VAL A 52 2.89 1.74 8.46
N LYS A 53 2.68 2.99 8.90
CA LYS A 53 1.44 3.44 9.55
C LYS A 53 0.22 3.31 8.62
N ASN A 54 0.40 3.64 7.34
CA ASN A 54 -0.67 3.50 6.35
C ASN A 54 -1.03 2.03 6.09
N LEU A 55 -0.05 1.12 6.12
CA LEU A 55 -0.31 -0.33 6.05
C LEU A 55 -1.00 -0.84 7.32
N GLU A 56 -0.62 -0.37 8.51
CA GLU A 56 -1.26 -0.76 9.78
C GLU A 56 -2.73 -0.33 9.84
N SER A 57 -3.04 0.87 9.35
CA SER A 57 -4.41 1.40 9.34
C SER A 57 -5.23 0.99 8.11
N PHE A 58 -4.65 0.23 7.17
CA PHE A 58 -5.30 -0.04 5.89
C PHE A 58 -6.61 -0.82 6.05
N GLU A 59 -6.65 -1.82 6.93
CA GLU A 59 -7.86 -2.59 7.22
C GLU A 59 -9.02 -1.69 7.67
N MET A 60 -8.77 -0.83 8.66
CA MET A 60 -9.78 0.12 9.16
C MET A 60 -10.21 1.10 8.07
N ASN A 61 -9.25 1.64 7.31
CA ASN A 61 -9.56 2.53 6.19
C ASN A 61 -10.47 1.85 5.14
N LEU A 62 -10.28 0.56 4.85
CA LEU A 62 -11.13 -0.19 3.92
C LEU A 62 -12.57 -0.31 4.42
N ILE A 63 -12.78 -0.43 5.73
CA ILE A 63 -14.10 -0.63 6.34
C ILE A 63 -14.83 0.71 6.50
N GLU A 64 -14.13 1.76 6.91
CA GLU A 64 -14.74 3.06 7.25
C GLU A 64 -15.05 3.92 6.01
N ASP A 65 -14.29 3.79 4.92
CA ASP A 65 -14.52 4.58 3.70
C ASP A 65 -15.48 3.86 2.73
N LYS A 66 -16.66 4.46 2.51
CA LYS A 66 -17.71 3.94 1.62
C LYS A 66 -17.29 3.66 0.17
N LYS A 67 -16.23 4.31 -0.32
CA LYS A 67 -15.67 4.02 -1.66
C LYS A 67 -14.75 2.82 -1.61
N LEU A 68 -13.98 2.65 -0.53
CA LEU A 68 -13.06 1.54 -0.32
C LEU A 68 -13.78 0.24 0.09
N GLU A 69 -14.88 0.30 0.86
CA GLU A 69 -15.61 -0.89 1.33
C GLU A 69 -16.00 -1.82 0.16
N LYS A 70 -16.33 -1.21 -0.98
CA LYS A 70 -16.72 -1.91 -2.20
C LYS A 70 -15.60 -2.77 -2.76
N PHE A 71 -14.37 -2.63 -2.28
CA PHE A 71 -13.20 -3.35 -2.73
C PHE A 71 -12.59 -4.21 -1.61
N GLN A 72 -13.25 -4.35 -0.45
CA GLN A 72 -12.75 -5.08 0.73
C GLN A 72 -12.30 -6.52 0.39
N HIS A 73 -13.05 -7.22 -0.47
CA HIS A 73 -12.73 -8.60 -0.89
C HIS A 73 -11.94 -8.70 -2.20
N SER A 74 -11.58 -7.56 -2.80
CA SER A 74 -10.83 -7.54 -4.06
C SER A 74 -9.33 -7.77 -3.81
N LEU A 75 -8.61 -8.14 -4.87
CA LEU A 75 -7.14 -8.19 -4.82
C LEU A 75 -6.59 -6.77 -4.93
N TRP A 76 -5.76 -6.39 -3.95
CA TRP A 76 -5.08 -5.11 -3.87
C TRP A 76 -3.63 -5.26 -4.29
N GLU A 77 -3.23 -4.52 -5.32
CA GLU A 77 -1.84 -4.34 -5.72
C GLU A 77 -1.26 -3.13 -5.00
N ILE A 78 -0.08 -3.31 -4.41
CA ILE A 78 0.71 -2.21 -3.82
C ILE A 78 1.84 -1.85 -4.78
N ASP A 79 2.00 -0.56 -5.04
CA ASP A 79 3.17 0.01 -5.70
C ASP A 79 3.65 1.26 -4.96
N ILE A 80 4.91 1.63 -5.19
CA ILE A 80 5.52 2.88 -4.71
C ILE A 80 5.92 3.69 -5.95
N GLN A 81 5.50 4.94 -6.01
CA GLN A 81 5.87 5.87 -7.08
C GLN A 81 6.22 7.22 -6.47
N ASP A 82 7.44 7.67 -6.71
CA ASP A 82 8.03 8.84 -6.07
C ASP A 82 7.94 8.73 -4.54
N ASN A 83 7.18 9.64 -3.92
CA ASN A 83 6.89 9.74 -2.50
C ASN A 83 5.47 9.25 -2.15
N LYS A 84 4.88 8.38 -2.97
CA LYS A 84 3.50 7.91 -2.78
C LYS A 84 3.43 6.40 -2.74
N VAL A 85 2.59 5.89 -1.85
CA VAL A 85 2.10 4.51 -1.93
C VAL A 85 0.78 4.49 -2.68
N LEU A 86 0.64 3.50 -3.56
CA LEU A 86 -0.55 3.26 -4.35
C LEU A 86 -1.14 1.92 -3.93
N PHE A 87 -2.41 1.92 -3.58
CA PHE A 87 -3.22 0.72 -3.42
C PHE A 87 -4.21 0.68 -4.59
N ILE A 88 -4.03 -0.30 -5.48
CA ILE A 88 -4.81 -0.43 -6.71
C ILE A 88 -5.65 -1.68 -6.61
N SER A 89 -6.93 -1.58 -6.93
CA SER A 89 -7.83 -2.73 -6.86
C SER A 89 -8.90 -2.67 -7.95
N LYS A 90 -9.27 -3.83 -8.46
CA LYS A 90 -10.34 -4.01 -9.44
C LYS A 90 -11.45 -4.84 -8.82
N ASN A 91 -12.65 -4.27 -8.80
CA ASN A 91 -13.86 -5.03 -8.49
C ASN A 91 -14.65 -5.25 -9.79
N LYS A 92 -14.64 -6.50 -10.26
CA LYS A 92 -15.34 -6.94 -11.48
C LYS A 92 -16.86 -6.88 -11.34
N SER A 93 -17.41 -7.15 -10.14
CA SER A 93 -18.86 -7.16 -9.90
C SER A 93 -19.49 -5.79 -10.12
N ILE A 94 -18.79 -4.71 -9.73
CA ILE A 94 -19.25 -3.34 -9.96
C ILE A 94 -18.59 -2.69 -11.18
N LYS A 95 -17.78 -3.43 -11.94
CA LYS A 95 -17.01 -2.96 -13.10
C LYS A 95 -16.23 -1.67 -12.83
N LYS A 96 -15.54 -1.61 -11.69
CA LYS A 96 -14.70 -0.46 -11.32
C LYS A 96 -13.28 -0.87 -10.94
N GLU A 97 -12.35 0.01 -11.24
CA GLU A 97 -11.02 0.03 -10.66
C GLU A 97 -10.89 1.25 -9.75
N LEU A 98 -10.22 1.06 -8.61
CA LEU A 98 -9.91 2.09 -7.65
C LEU A 98 -8.40 2.17 -7.48
N THR A 99 -7.89 3.39 -7.38
CA THR A 99 -6.53 3.69 -6.95
C THR A 99 -6.60 4.64 -5.77
N LEU A 100 -6.18 4.17 -4.60
CA LEU A 100 -5.91 5.00 -3.44
C LEU A 100 -4.43 5.39 -3.49
N LYS A 101 -4.16 6.69 -3.62
CA LYS A 101 -2.82 7.26 -3.54
C LYS A 101 -2.66 7.93 -2.19
N ILE A 102 -1.57 7.63 -1.48
CA ILE A 102 -1.24 8.29 -0.22
C ILE A 102 0.15 8.88 -0.36
N ASN A 103 0.27 10.19 -0.10
CA ASN A 103 1.56 10.87 -0.05
C ASN A 103 2.25 10.53 1.28
N LEU A 104 3.45 9.98 1.22
CA LEU A 104 4.22 9.51 2.37
C LEU A 104 4.87 10.66 3.15
N ASN A 105 4.88 11.88 2.62
CA ASN A 105 5.43 13.06 3.31
C ASN A 105 4.43 13.75 4.21
N ASP A 106 3.13 13.67 3.90
CA ASP A 106 2.08 14.43 4.58
C ASP A 106 0.77 13.65 4.79
N ASP A 107 0.77 12.35 4.51
CA ASP A 107 -0.36 11.43 4.60
C ASP A 107 -1.62 11.85 3.82
N ARG A 108 -1.53 12.82 2.89
CA ARG A 108 -2.68 13.21 2.07
C ARG A 108 -3.12 12.05 1.18
N LYS A 109 -4.41 11.70 1.30
CA LYS A 109 -5.05 10.61 0.57
C LYS A 109 -5.84 11.14 -0.63
N LEU A 110 -5.72 10.47 -1.77
CA LEU A 110 -6.51 10.72 -2.97
C LEU A 110 -7.08 9.40 -3.49
N ILE A 111 -8.41 9.32 -3.58
CA ILE A 111 -9.11 8.16 -4.14
C ILE A 111 -9.58 8.49 -5.55
N ILE A 112 -9.08 7.72 -6.52
CA ILE A 112 -9.48 7.80 -7.93
C ILE A 112 -10.22 6.52 -8.28
N THR A 113 -11.39 6.65 -8.92
CA THR A 113 -12.16 5.50 -9.41
C THR A 113 -12.45 5.65 -10.89
N ARG A 114 -12.26 4.58 -11.66
CA ARG A 114 -12.63 4.53 -13.07
C ARG A 114 -13.46 3.28 -13.40
N ARG A 115 -14.28 3.38 -14.44
CA ARG A 115 -15.02 2.23 -14.97
C ARG A 115 -14.05 1.34 -15.75
N ILE A 116 -14.20 0.03 -15.61
CA ILE A 116 -13.49 -0.97 -16.42
C ILE A 116 -14.52 -1.71 -17.29
N LEU A 117 -14.11 -2.10 -18.49
CA LEU A 117 -14.96 -2.80 -19.46
C LEU A 117 -15.21 -4.25 -19.04
#